data_AF-A0A938LVK0-F1
#
_entry.id   AF-A0A938LVK0-F1
#
_cell.length_a   1.000
_cell.length_b   1.000
_cell.length_c   1.000
_cell.angle_alpha   90.00
_cell.angle_beta   90.00
_cell.angle_gamma   90.00
#
_symmetry.space_group_name_H-M   'P 1'
#
loop_
_entity.id
_entity.type
_entity.pdbx_description
1 polymer ?
#
loop_
_entity_poly.entity_id
_entity_poly.type
_entity_poly.pdbx_seq_one_letter_code
_entity_poly.pdbx_strand_id
1 'polypeptide(L)'
;MPNVMKVLKDEITRLSKKQARTVGTPIRKDIAGFRKAIAALRRDVASLQRDVKAYSIEFKKKAAVEPAPVEEGKRVWVFGKGIRALRKKLGLSQEYLAKLIDVSVQSVALWERNPGRLDLRPSTLAKIMAARSIGAREAKLRLANMGLNPKQRGRRPRFEPVEAPAVKKPAVKPVKAPSKKPTKKAPRKK
;
A
#
# COMPACT_ATOMS: atom_id res chain seq x y z
N MET A 1 23.76 -26.98 77.55
CA MET A 1 23.40 -27.63 76.28
C MET A 1 22.87 -26.59 75.31
N PRO A 2 23.26 -26.60 74.03
CA PRO A 2 22.76 -25.62 73.06
C PRO A 2 21.24 -25.72 72.91
N ASN A 3 20.57 -24.57 72.87
CA ASN A 3 19.12 -24.51 72.69
C ASN A 3 18.74 -24.95 71.26
N VAL A 4 18.24 -26.18 71.12
CA VAL A 4 17.90 -26.83 69.84
C VAL A 4 16.96 -25.98 68.98
N MET A 5 16.00 -25.29 69.61
CA MET A 5 15.05 -24.44 68.91
C MET A 5 15.74 -23.23 68.26
N LYS A 6 16.78 -22.69 68.89
CA LYS A 6 17.58 -21.58 68.34
C LYS A 6 18.37 -22.04 67.12
N VAL A 7 19.04 -23.20 67.23
CA VAL A 7 19.82 -23.78 66.11
C VAL A 7 18.92 -24.09 64.91
N LEU A 8 17.73 -24.62 65.13
CA LEU A 8 16.78 -24.90 64.05
C LEU A 8 16.29 -23.62 63.37
N LYS A 9 15.95 -22.57 64.14
CA LYS A 9 15.56 -21.26 63.59
C LYS A 9 16.69 -20.65 62.76
N ASP A 10 17.92 -20.71 63.28
CA ASP A 10 19.10 -20.21 62.57
C ASP A 10 19.30 -20.95 61.24
N GLU A 11 19.14 -22.27 61.22
CA GLU A 11 19.25 -23.07 59.99
C GLU A 11 18.11 -22.79 58.99
N ILE A 12 16.87 -22.63 59.46
CA ILE A 12 15.74 -22.21 58.59
C ILE A 12 16.02 -20.86 57.95
N THR A 13 16.52 -19.87 58.70
CA THR A 13 16.84 -18.55 58.12
C THR A 13 17.99 -18.63 57.13
N ARG A 14 19.01 -19.46 57.42
CA ARG A 14 20.16 -19.69 56.52
C ARG A 14 19.72 -20.31 55.20
N LEU A 15 18.92 -21.38 55.24
CA LEU A 15 18.37 -22.04 54.06
C LEU A 15 17.44 -21.12 53.27
N SER A 16 16.58 -20.36 53.95
CA SER A 16 15.67 -19.40 53.31
C SER A 16 16.45 -18.31 52.55
N LYS A 17 17.50 -17.75 53.17
CA LYS A 17 18.41 -16.79 52.52
C LYS A 17 19.17 -17.42 51.35
N LYS A 18 19.58 -18.69 51.46
CA LYS A 18 20.26 -19.42 50.38
C LYS A 18 19.32 -19.63 49.18
N GLN A 19 18.08 -20.03 49.41
CA GLN A 19 17.09 -20.20 48.35
C GLN A 19 16.71 -18.87 47.70
N ALA A 20 16.47 -17.82 48.50
CA ALA A 20 16.20 -16.47 47.99
C ALA A 20 17.34 -15.93 47.11
N ARG A 21 18.60 -16.23 47.45
CA ARG A 21 19.76 -15.88 46.60
C ARG A 21 19.81 -16.73 45.33
N THR A 22 19.55 -18.03 45.43
CA THR A 22 19.57 -18.95 44.29
C THR A 22 18.58 -18.51 43.21
N VAL A 23 17.37 -18.09 43.61
CA VAL A 23 16.34 -17.60 42.68
C VAL A 23 16.54 -16.14 42.30
N GLY A 24 16.92 -15.28 43.25
CA GLY A 24 17.01 -13.83 43.02
C GLY A 24 18.25 -13.37 42.26
N THR A 25 19.36 -14.10 42.32
CA THR A 25 20.60 -13.72 41.62
C THR A 25 20.51 -13.77 40.08
N PRO A 26 19.95 -14.81 39.43
CA PRO A 26 19.78 -14.79 37.97
C PRO A 26 18.84 -13.66 37.53
N ILE A 27 17.71 -13.46 38.23
CA ILE A 27 16.75 -12.39 37.92
C ILE A 27 17.43 -11.01 37.96
N ARG A 28 18.28 -10.75 38.97
CA ARG A 28 19.03 -9.48 39.04
C ARG A 28 20.02 -9.32 37.89
N LYS A 29 20.67 -10.41 37.46
CA LYS A 29 21.57 -10.40 36.28
C LYS A 29 20.78 -10.10 35.01
N ASP A 30 19.63 -10.70 34.84
CA ASP A 30 18.75 -10.47 33.68
C ASP A 30 18.25 -9.03 33.65
N ILE A 31 17.80 -8.48 34.79
CA ILE A 31 17.41 -7.07 34.91
C ILE A 31 18.57 -6.14 34.53
N ALA A 32 19.80 -6.44 34.97
CA ALA A 32 20.98 -5.66 34.58
C ALA A 32 21.27 -5.77 33.07
N GLY A 33 21.09 -6.97 32.49
CA GLY A 33 21.18 -7.21 31.05
C GLY A 33 20.14 -6.41 30.26
N PHE A 34 18.86 -6.48 30.65
CA PHE A 34 17.77 -5.73 30.04
C PHE A 34 17.99 -4.23 30.13
N ARG A 35 18.46 -3.72 31.28
CA ARG A 35 18.78 -2.29 31.42
C ARG A 35 19.87 -1.85 30.44
N LYS A 36 20.91 -2.66 30.23
CA LYS A 36 21.96 -2.39 29.24
C LYS A 36 21.41 -2.44 27.81
N ALA A 37 20.60 -3.45 27.48
CA ALA A 37 19.98 -3.58 26.16
C ALA A 37 19.03 -2.40 25.85
N ILE A 38 18.20 -2.00 26.81
CA ILE A 38 17.32 -0.82 26.68
C ILE A 38 18.15 0.45 26.46
N ALA A 39 19.27 0.61 27.18
CA ALA A 39 20.14 1.76 26.98
C ALA A 39 20.80 1.75 25.60
N ALA A 40 21.24 0.61 25.09
CA ALA A 40 21.78 0.47 23.73
C ALA A 40 20.71 0.82 22.69
N LEU A 41 19.54 0.21 22.77
CA LEU A 41 18.44 0.46 21.86
C LEU A 41 18.00 1.94 21.85
N ARG A 42 17.97 2.58 23.02
CA ARG A 42 17.69 4.02 23.11
C ARG A 42 18.74 4.88 22.40
N ARG A 43 20.02 4.50 22.44
CA ARG A 43 21.09 5.20 21.70
C ARG A 43 20.93 5.01 20.20
N ASP A 44 20.60 3.79 19.76
CA ASP A 44 20.39 3.47 18.35
C ASP A 44 19.16 4.19 17.78
N VAL A 45 18.07 4.26 18.55
CA VAL A 45 16.89 5.05 18.17
C VAL A 45 17.26 6.52 18.07
N ALA A 46 18.06 7.05 19.00
CA ALA A 46 18.49 8.44 18.95
C ALA A 46 19.43 8.73 17.76
N SER A 47 20.33 7.81 17.38
CA SER A 47 21.17 7.99 16.18
C SER A 47 20.32 7.96 14.91
N LEU A 48 19.45 6.95 14.74
CA LEU A 48 18.56 6.88 13.60
C LEU A 48 17.64 8.10 13.48
N GLN A 49 17.14 8.63 14.60
CA GLN A 49 16.36 9.87 14.59
C GLN A 49 17.18 11.08 14.14
N ARG A 50 18.48 11.15 14.47
CA ARG A 50 19.37 12.20 13.96
C ARG A 50 19.60 12.03 12.47
N ASP A 51 19.83 10.81 12.00
CA ASP A 51 20.06 10.52 10.59
C ASP A 51 18.82 10.86 9.76
N VAL A 52 17.63 10.44 10.21
CA VAL A 52 16.36 10.81 9.56
C VAL A 52 16.17 12.32 9.52
N LYS A 53 16.51 13.05 10.60
CA LYS A 53 16.47 14.52 10.59
C LYS A 53 17.46 15.10 9.59
N ALA A 54 18.70 14.62 9.56
CA ALA A 54 19.72 15.04 8.60
C ALA A 54 19.24 14.81 7.16
N TYR A 55 18.77 13.60 6.84
CA TYR A 55 18.18 13.29 5.55
C TYR A 55 16.93 14.12 5.24
N SER A 56 16.08 14.42 6.22
CA SER A 56 14.91 15.27 5.98
C SER A 56 15.31 16.72 5.64
N ILE A 57 16.39 17.22 6.26
CA ILE A 57 16.94 18.54 5.97
C ILE A 57 17.62 18.52 4.60
N GLU A 58 18.42 17.50 4.29
CA GLU A 58 19.03 17.33 2.97
C GLU A 58 17.99 17.14 1.87
N PHE A 59 16.91 16.41 2.13
CA PHE A 59 15.79 16.23 1.22
C PHE A 59 15.07 17.56 0.99
N LYS A 60 14.82 18.34 2.05
CA LYS A 60 14.28 19.71 1.93
C LYS A 60 15.23 20.63 1.17
N LYS A 61 16.54 20.55 1.41
CA LYS A 61 17.55 21.31 0.66
C LYS A 61 17.63 20.87 -0.80
N LYS A 62 17.55 19.58 -1.11
CA LYS A 62 17.44 19.07 -2.50
C LYS A 62 16.09 19.33 -3.15
N ALA A 63 15.05 19.62 -2.37
CA ALA A 63 13.76 20.09 -2.87
C ALA A 63 13.73 21.62 -3.04
N ALA A 64 14.58 22.36 -2.31
CA ALA A 64 14.73 23.82 -2.40
C ALA A 64 15.83 24.26 -3.38
N VAL A 65 16.85 23.43 -3.60
CA VAL A 65 17.67 23.45 -4.82
C VAL A 65 16.76 22.87 -5.88
N GLU A 66 16.25 23.77 -6.71
CA GLU A 66 15.20 23.59 -7.69
C GLU A 66 15.00 22.16 -8.25
N PRO A 67 13.75 21.73 -8.53
CA PRO A 67 13.58 20.89 -9.70
C PRO A 67 14.16 21.71 -10.85
N ALA A 68 15.28 21.26 -11.43
CA ALA A 68 15.85 21.84 -12.64
C ALA A 68 14.71 22.41 -13.47
N PRO A 69 14.70 23.73 -13.76
CA PRO A 69 13.50 24.44 -14.14
C PRO A 69 12.78 23.57 -15.13
N VAL A 70 11.61 23.07 -14.73
CA VAL A 70 10.69 22.56 -15.73
C VAL A 70 10.53 23.77 -16.60
N GLU A 71 11.13 23.75 -17.79
CA GLU A 71 10.98 24.84 -18.72
C GLU A 71 9.50 25.22 -18.71
N GLU A 72 9.20 26.38 -18.13
CA GLU A 72 7.86 26.94 -18.04
C GLU A 72 7.30 27.23 -19.45
N GLY A 73 8.02 26.85 -20.51
CA GLY A 73 7.61 26.93 -21.91
C GLY A 73 6.94 25.69 -22.49
N LYS A 74 7.01 24.50 -21.89
CA LYS A 74 6.29 23.33 -22.44
C LYS A 74 5.06 23.02 -21.63
N ARG A 75 3.92 23.62 -22.02
CA ARG A 75 2.59 23.05 -21.75
C ARG A 75 2.60 21.60 -22.24
N VAL A 76 2.96 20.65 -21.38
CA VAL A 76 3.02 19.24 -21.75
C VAL A 76 1.60 18.75 -21.88
N TRP A 77 1.08 18.80 -23.10
CA TRP A 77 -0.22 18.23 -23.41
C TRP A 77 -0.16 16.72 -23.24
N VAL A 78 -1.00 16.20 -22.36
CA VAL A 78 -1.19 14.76 -22.19
C VAL A 78 -2.36 14.34 -23.06
N PHE A 79 -2.08 13.43 -23.99
CA PHE A 79 -3.08 12.79 -24.83
C PHE A 79 -3.39 11.40 -24.30
N GLY A 80 -4.61 10.91 -24.50
CA GLY A 80 -4.99 9.55 -24.10
C GLY A 80 -4.13 8.48 -24.76
N LYS A 81 -3.73 8.70 -26.03
CA LYS A 81 -2.76 7.86 -26.74
C LYS A 81 -1.39 7.82 -26.06
N GLY A 82 -0.95 8.96 -25.50
CA GLY A 82 0.31 9.08 -24.77
C GLY A 82 0.31 8.29 -23.46
N ILE A 83 -0.81 8.31 -22.72
CA ILE A 83 -0.98 7.50 -21.50
C ILE A 83 -0.94 6.00 -21.84
N ARG A 84 -1.62 5.58 -22.91
CA ARG A 84 -1.58 4.18 -23.36
C ARG A 84 -0.17 3.76 -23.78
N ALA A 85 0.57 4.62 -24.46
CA ALA A 85 1.96 4.35 -24.85
C ALA A 85 2.87 4.25 -23.62
N LEU A 86 2.70 5.14 -22.64
CA LEU A 86 3.42 5.10 -21.36
C LEU A 86 3.17 3.79 -20.62
N ARG A 87 1.90 3.35 -20.53
CA ARG A 87 1.54 2.08 -19.92
C ARG A 87 2.25 0.90 -20.58
N LYS A 88 2.26 0.87 -21.91
CA LYS A 88 2.95 -0.18 -22.68
C LYS A 88 4.47 -0.14 -22.47
N LYS A 89 5.08 1.05 -22.46
CA LYS A 89 6.52 1.24 -22.20
C LYS A 89 6.92 0.69 -20.82
N LEU A 90 6.10 0.94 -19.80
CA LEU A 90 6.34 0.45 -18.43
C LEU A 90 5.95 -1.03 -18.24
N GLY A 91 5.20 -1.62 -19.19
CA GLY A 91 4.72 -3.00 -19.11
C GLY A 91 3.69 -3.23 -18.00
N LEU A 92 2.89 -2.20 -17.68
CA LEU A 92 1.92 -2.22 -16.56
C LEU A 92 0.47 -2.48 -17.05
N SER A 93 -0.37 -3.05 -16.18
CA SER A 93 -1.83 -3.03 -16.38
C SER A 93 -2.38 -1.63 -16.08
N GLN A 94 -3.64 -1.37 -16.45
CA GLN A 94 -4.29 -0.10 -16.10
C GLN A 94 -4.36 0.10 -14.59
N GLU A 95 -4.59 -0.99 -13.83
CA GLU A 95 -4.63 -0.98 -12.37
C GLU A 95 -3.28 -0.57 -11.76
N TYR A 96 -2.18 -1.15 -12.23
CA TYR A 96 -0.86 -0.82 -11.70
C TYR A 96 -0.41 0.58 -12.11
N LEU A 97 -0.76 1.05 -13.31
CA LEU A 97 -0.51 2.43 -13.69
C LEU A 97 -1.30 3.39 -12.80
N ALA A 98 -2.58 3.10 -12.55
CA ALA A 98 -3.45 3.88 -11.68
C ALA A 98 -2.90 3.99 -10.24
N LYS A 99 -2.40 2.88 -9.69
CA LYS A 99 -1.74 2.86 -8.37
C LYS A 99 -0.43 3.64 -8.37
N LEU A 100 0.35 3.58 -9.44
CA LEU A 100 1.62 4.30 -9.56
C LEU A 100 1.43 5.83 -9.62
N ILE A 101 0.37 6.29 -10.28
CA ILE A 101 0.03 7.72 -10.36
C ILE A 101 -0.98 8.16 -9.29
N ASP A 102 -1.40 7.25 -8.40
CA ASP A 102 -2.36 7.50 -7.32
C ASP A 102 -3.69 8.13 -7.82
N VAL A 103 -4.34 7.41 -8.75
CA VAL A 103 -5.64 7.76 -9.33
C VAL A 103 -6.49 6.47 -9.42
N SER A 104 -7.81 6.61 -9.55
CA SER A 104 -8.71 5.48 -9.82
C SER A 104 -8.41 4.79 -11.17
N VAL A 105 -8.64 3.47 -11.22
CA VAL A 105 -8.48 2.66 -12.44
C VAL A 105 -9.42 3.14 -13.55
N GLN A 106 -10.63 3.54 -13.18
CA GLN A 106 -11.64 4.04 -14.12
C GLN A 106 -11.20 5.33 -14.81
N SER A 107 -10.53 6.24 -14.09
CA SER A 107 -9.98 7.46 -14.69
C SER A 107 -8.94 7.13 -15.76
N VAL A 108 -8.02 6.19 -15.48
CA VAL A 108 -7.01 5.76 -16.46
C VAL A 108 -7.67 5.15 -17.70
N ALA A 109 -8.72 4.33 -17.52
CA ALA A 109 -9.45 3.75 -18.64
C ALA A 109 -10.17 4.82 -19.49
N LEU A 110 -10.82 5.80 -18.84
CA LEU A 110 -11.50 6.91 -19.52
C LEU A 110 -10.49 7.76 -20.31
N TRP A 111 -9.34 8.04 -19.71
CA TRP A 111 -8.24 8.76 -20.33
C TRP A 111 -7.67 8.03 -21.55
N GLU A 112 -7.41 6.73 -21.45
CA GLU A 112 -6.93 5.93 -22.58
C GLU A 112 -7.95 5.81 -23.71
N ARG A 113 -9.25 5.96 -23.42
CA ARG A 113 -10.33 5.93 -24.42
C ARG A 113 -10.50 7.27 -25.12
N ASN A 114 -10.20 8.38 -24.45
CA ASN A 114 -10.32 9.71 -25.04
C ASN A 114 -9.20 9.95 -26.09
N PRO A 115 -9.53 10.17 -27.37
CA PRO A 115 -8.54 10.44 -28.40
C PRO A 115 -7.96 11.86 -28.32
N GLY A 116 -8.63 12.76 -27.59
CA GLY A 116 -8.29 14.17 -27.50
C GLY A 116 -7.23 14.52 -26.45
N ARG A 117 -7.10 15.83 -26.24
CA ARG A 117 -6.30 16.43 -25.16
C ARG A 117 -7.03 16.19 -23.84
N LEU A 118 -6.30 15.80 -22.81
CA LEU A 118 -6.86 15.65 -21.46
C LEU A 118 -6.54 16.90 -20.66
N ASP A 119 -7.58 17.50 -20.08
CA ASP A 119 -7.44 18.50 -19.06
C ASP A 119 -7.39 17.80 -17.69
N LEU A 120 -6.23 17.88 -17.04
CA LEU A 120 -5.93 17.15 -15.80
C LEU A 120 -5.46 18.14 -14.76
N ARG A 121 -5.82 17.87 -13.49
CA ARG A 121 -5.34 18.64 -12.35
C ARG A 121 -3.80 18.72 -12.37
N PRO A 122 -3.18 19.87 -12.05
CA PRO A 122 -1.72 20.04 -12.09
C PRO A 122 -0.97 18.98 -11.27
N SER A 123 -1.53 18.57 -10.12
CA SER A 123 -0.98 17.48 -9.31
C SER A 123 -0.91 16.14 -10.07
N THR A 124 -1.91 15.85 -10.90
CA THR A 124 -1.99 14.60 -11.67
C THR A 124 -1.07 14.66 -12.87
N LEU A 125 -0.95 15.81 -13.54
CA LEU A 125 0.03 16.03 -14.60
C LEU A 125 1.45 15.80 -14.11
N ALA A 126 1.82 16.35 -12.94
CA ALA A 126 3.12 16.14 -12.34
C ALA A 126 3.41 14.65 -12.07
N LYS A 127 2.43 13.89 -11.55
CA LYS A 127 2.56 12.44 -11.34
C LYS A 127 2.74 11.67 -12.66
N ILE A 128 2.03 12.06 -13.72
CA ILE A 128 2.17 11.44 -15.05
C ILE A 128 3.54 11.77 -15.67
N MET A 129 4.03 13.00 -15.51
CA MET A 129 5.36 13.39 -15.97
C MET A 129 6.45 12.64 -15.21
N ALA A 130 6.34 12.51 -13.90
CA ALA A 130 7.22 11.68 -13.08
C ALA A 130 7.17 10.19 -13.48
N ALA A 131 6.00 9.69 -13.87
CA ALA A 131 5.86 8.33 -14.39
C ALA A 131 6.51 8.17 -15.79
N ARG A 132 6.66 9.25 -16.56
CA ARG A 132 7.30 9.25 -17.89
C ARG A 132 8.83 9.27 -17.82
N SER A 133 9.40 9.85 -16.77
CA SER A 133 10.85 9.90 -16.54
C SER A 133 11.42 8.60 -15.97
N ILE A 134 10.61 7.80 -15.27
CA ILE A 134 11.05 6.51 -14.72
C ILE A 134 11.07 5.37 -15.73
N GLY A 135 12.00 4.44 -15.54
CA GLY A 135 12.10 3.22 -16.34
C GLY A 135 11.12 2.12 -15.90
N ALA A 136 10.88 1.12 -16.74
CA ALA A 136 10.00 -0.02 -16.43
C ALA A 136 10.46 -0.81 -15.19
N ARG A 137 11.77 -0.88 -14.94
CA ARG A 137 12.34 -1.55 -13.76
C ARG A 137 12.01 -0.78 -12.47
N GLU A 138 12.20 0.52 -12.48
CA GLU A 138 11.91 1.41 -11.35
C GLU A 138 10.42 1.45 -11.03
N ALA A 139 9.57 1.53 -12.06
CA ALA A 139 8.13 1.49 -11.87
C ALA A 139 7.67 0.20 -11.18
N LYS A 140 8.24 -0.95 -11.55
CA LYS A 140 7.97 -2.24 -10.90
C LYS A 140 8.49 -2.30 -9.48
N LEU A 141 9.67 -1.72 -9.20
CA LEU A 141 10.21 -1.63 -7.84
C LEU A 141 9.35 -0.74 -6.94
N ARG A 142 8.88 0.42 -7.42
CA ARG A 142 7.96 1.28 -6.68
C ARG A 142 6.67 0.56 -6.33
N LEU A 143 6.11 -0.19 -7.28
CA LEU A 143 4.93 -1.02 -7.04
C LEU A 143 5.24 -2.16 -6.05
N ALA A 144 6.40 -2.81 -6.15
CA ALA A 144 6.79 -3.86 -5.22
C ALA A 144 6.96 -3.33 -3.78
N ASN A 145 7.52 -2.14 -3.61
CA ASN A 145 7.60 -1.46 -2.31
C ASN A 145 6.21 -1.14 -1.74
N MET A 146 5.21 -0.95 -2.60
CA MET A 146 3.80 -0.82 -2.23
C MET A 146 3.09 -2.18 -2.04
N GLY A 147 3.83 -3.31 -2.06
CA GLY A 147 3.29 -4.66 -1.91
C GLY A 147 2.58 -5.21 -3.17
N LEU A 148 2.73 -4.54 -4.32
CA LEU A 148 2.04 -4.88 -5.56
C LEU A 148 3.00 -5.53 -6.55
N ASN A 149 2.70 -6.78 -6.95
CA ASN A 149 3.54 -7.49 -7.90
C ASN A 149 2.94 -7.42 -9.33
N PRO A 150 3.50 -6.61 -10.24
CA PRO A 150 2.97 -6.46 -11.60
C PRO A 150 3.10 -7.70 -12.48
N LYS A 151 3.85 -8.74 -12.04
CA LYS A 151 3.96 -10.04 -12.72
C LYS A 151 2.81 -10.99 -12.40
N GLN A 152 1.97 -10.72 -11.38
CA GLN A 152 0.82 -11.56 -11.05
C GLN A 152 -0.34 -11.28 -12.03
N ARG A 153 -0.19 -11.71 -13.29
CA ARG A 153 -1.33 -11.81 -14.20
C ARG A 153 -2.13 -13.05 -13.81
N GLY A 154 -3.35 -12.85 -13.30
CA GLY A 154 -4.39 -13.89 -13.41
C GLY A 154 -5.03 -14.44 -12.14
N ARG A 155 -4.67 -14.00 -10.92
CA ARG A 155 -5.56 -14.24 -9.78
C ARG A 155 -6.61 -13.14 -9.71
N ARG A 156 -7.66 -13.26 -10.53
CA ARG A 156 -8.96 -12.83 -10.01
C ARG A 156 -9.14 -13.61 -8.70
N PRO A 157 -9.48 -12.98 -7.56
CA PRO A 157 -10.00 -13.78 -6.45
C PRO A 157 -11.13 -14.60 -7.07
N ARG A 158 -11.00 -15.93 -7.01
CA ARG A 158 -12.11 -16.82 -7.36
C ARG A 158 -13.20 -16.39 -6.40
N PHE A 159 -14.20 -15.69 -6.91
CA PHE A 159 -15.41 -15.43 -6.15
C PHE A 159 -16.02 -16.83 -6.03
N GLU A 160 -15.67 -17.53 -4.96
CA GLU A 160 -16.41 -18.73 -4.59
C GLU A 160 -17.86 -18.26 -4.49
N PRO A 161 -18.80 -18.89 -5.21
CA PRO A 161 -20.20 -18.58 -5.03
C PRO A 161 -20.50 -18.90 -3.57
N VAL A 162 -20.58 -17.86 -2.73
CA VAL A 162 -21.20 -18.01 -1.42
C VAL A 162 -22.61 -18.48 -1.76
N GLU A 163 -22.94 -19.72 -1.39
CA GLU A 163 -24.29 -20.25 -1.52
C GLU A 163 -25.24 -19.21 -0.92
N ALA A 164 -25.95 -18.49 -1.77
CA ALA A 164 -26.98 -17.59 -1.31
C ALA A 164 -28.04 -18.47 -0.66
N PRO A 165 -28.46 -18.20 0.59
CA PRO A 165 -29.56 -18.93 1.20
C PRO A 165 -30.77 -18.85 0.27
N ALA A 166 -31.38 -19.99 -0.02
CA ALA A 166 -32.45 -20.15 -1.00
C ALA A 166 -33.69 -19.32 -0.62
N VAL A 167 -33.71 -18.05 -1.02
CA VAL A 167 -34.94 -17.24 -0.99
C VAL A 167 -35.78 -17.68 -2.18
N LYS A 168 -36.83 -18.45 -1.90
CA LYS A 168 -37.89 -18.81 -2.84
C LYS A 168 -38.46 -17.51 -3.46
N LYS A 169 -38.14 -17.25 -4.72
CA LYS A 169 -38.80 -16.18 -5.49
C LYS A 169 -40.25 -16.60 -5.76
N PRO A 170 -41.27 -15.79 -5.45
CA PRO A 170 -42.63 -16.08 -5.87
C PRO A 170 -42.71 -15.99 -7.40
N ALA A 171 -43.43 -16.95 -8.00
CA ALA A 171 -43.56 -17.11 -9.44
C ALA A 171 -44.33 -15.93 -10.06
N VAL A 172 -43.65 -15.10 -10.85
CA VAL A 172 -44.29 -14.12 -11.73
C VAL A 172 -44.44 -14.75 -13.12
N LYS A 173 -45.70 -14.92 -13.56
CA LYS A 173 -46.06 -15.48 -14.87
C LYS A 173 -45.50 -14.62 -16.02
N PRO A 174 -45.07 -15.20 -17.15
CA PRO A 174 -44.54 -14.43 -18.26
C PRO A 174 -45.66 -13.67 -18.99
N VAL A 175 -45.55 -12.33 -19.03
CA VAL A 175 -46.40 -11.49 -19.87
C VAL A 175 -45.92 -11.61 -21.32
N LYS A 176 -46.83 -12.01 -22.19
CA LYS A 176 -46.66 -12.20 -23.64
C LYS A 176 -46.24 -10.88 -24.31
N ALA A 177 -45.16 -10.91 -25.08
CA ALA A 177 -44.68 -9.76 -25.85
C ALA A 177 -45.71 -9.35 -26.93
N PRO A 178 -45.99 -8.04 -27.14
CA PRO A 178 -46.81 -7.61 -28.26
C PRO A 178 -46.02 -7.72 -29.58
N SER A 179 -46.62 -8.41 -30.55
CA SER A 179 -46.16 -8.58 -31.92
C SER A 179 -45.98 -7.23 -32.63
N LYS A 180 -44.82 -7.05 -33.29
CA LYS A 180 -44.57 -5.95 -34.23
C LYS A 180 -45.63 -5.97 -35.35
N LYS A 181 -46.42 -4.91 -35.49
CA LYS A 181 -47.27 -4.67 -36.68
C LYS A 181 -46.36 -4.38 -37.89
N PRO A 182 -46.63 -4.95 -39.08
CA PRO A 182 -45.90 -4.59 -40.29
C PRO A 182 -46.36 -3.21 -40.78
N THR A 183 -45.40 -2.35 -41.11
CA THR A 183 -45.62 -1.05 -41.75
C THR A 183 -46.14 -1.27 -43.18
N LYS A 184 -47.39 -0.88 -43.45
CA LYS A 184 -47.90 -0.78 -44.83
C LYS A 184 -47.23 0.40 -45.53
N LYS A 185 -46.41 0.08 -46.53
CA LYS A 185 -46.00 0.98 -47.63
C LYS A 185 -47.25 1.65 -48.23
N ALA A 186 -47.31 2.98 -48.24
CA ALA A 186 -48.24 3.73 -49.08
C ALA A 186 -47.55 4.02 -50.44
N PRO A 187 -48.23 3.86 -51.58
CA PRO A 187 -47.66 4.15 -52.89
C PRO A 187 -47.77 5.65 -53.25
N ARG A 188 -46.81 6.10 -54.04
CA ARG A 188 -46.76 7.40 -54.74
C ARG A 188 -47.87 7.55 -55.79
N LYS A 189 -48.20 8.82 -56.09
CA LYS A 189 -48.90 9.44 -57.26
C LYS A 189 -50.22 10.13 -56.82
N LYS A 190 -50.58 11.34 -57.26
CA LYS A 190 -50.11 12.25 -58.32
C LYS A 190 -50.02 13.66 -57.74
#